data_AF-A0A1S9MDD4-F1
#
_entry.id   AF-A0A1S9MDD4-F1
#
_cell.length_a   1.000
_cell.length_b   1.000
_cell.length_c   1.000
_cell.angle_alpha   90.00
_cell.angle_beta   90.00
_cell.angle_gamma   90.00
#
_symmetry.space_group_name_H-M   'P 1'
#
loop_
_entity.id
_entity.type
_entity.pdbx_description
1 polymer ?
#
loop_
_entity_poly.entity_id
_entity_poly.type
_entity_poly.pdbx_seq_one_letter_code
_entity_poly.pdbx_strand_id
1 'polypeptide(L)'
;MSADPMREWSDILDRLEADIAVAVSGGEPVPWNPPAEAGPLPQALVDRARRLLDAQLESVNILGKIRNDALAHLDALSTVPGSRDASRPLILDVQG
;
A
#
# COMPACT_ATOMS: atom_id res chain seq x y z
N MET A 1 4.48 19.61 -33.24
CA MET A 1 5.72 19.06 -32.65
C MET A 1 5.35 17.69 -32.13
N SER A 2 5.79 16.62 -32.78
CA SER A 2 5.64 15.28 -32.20
C SER A 2 6.41 15.26 -30.88
N ALA A 3 5.76 14.85 -29.79
CA ALA A 3 6.44 14.64 -28.52
C ALA A 3 7.57 13.62 -28.72
N ASP A 4 8.70 13.82 -28.04
CA ASP A 4 9.75 12.82 -28.00
C ASP A 4 9.27 11.66 -27.12
N PRO A 5 9.00 10.47 -27.69
CA PRO A 5 8.42 9.35 -26.93
C PRO A 5 9.34 8.90 -25.79
N MET A 6 10.66 9.10 -25.90
CA MET A 6 11.58 8.80 -24.82
C MET A 6 11.32 9.71 -23.61
N ARG A 7 11.15 11.00 -23.87
CA ARG A 7 10.90 12.00 -22.83
C ARG A 7 9.55 11.80 -22.18
N GLU A 8 8.51 11.61 -23.00
CA GLU A 8 7.15 11.42 -22.50
C GLU A 8 7.05 10.19 -21.59
N TRP A 9 7.60 9.05 -22.01
CA TRP A 9 7.64 7.86 -21.15
C TRP A 9 8.53 8.02 -19.93
N SER A 10 9.63 8.77 -20.01
CA SER A 10 10.43 9.09 -18.82
C SER A 10 9.63 9.89 -17.81
N ASP A 11 8.91 10.93 -18.26
CA ASP A 11 8.10 11.79 -17.39
C ASP A 11 6.96 10.99 -16.72
N ILE A 12 6.34 10.05 -17.46
CA ILE A 12 5.34 9.13 -16.92
C ILE A 12 5.97 8.25 -15.82
N LEU A 13 7.12 7.61 -16.09
CA LEU A 13 7.77 6.74 -15.12
C LEU A 13 8.25 7.50 -13.88
N ASP A 14 8.77 8.73 -14.06
CA ASP A 14 9.16 9.62 -12.96
C ASP A 14 7.95 9.95 -12.07
N ARG A 15 6.80 10.24 -12.67
CA ARG A 15 5.56 10.51 -11.93
C ARG A 15 5.14 9.30 -11.09
N LEU A 16 5.15 8.12 -11.68
CA LEU A 16 4.76 6.88 -11.00
C LEU A 16 5.70 6.51 -9.85
N GLU A 17 7.01 6.75 -10.02
CA GLU A 17 7.98 6.61 -8.93
C GLU A 17 7.67 7.57 -7.78
N ALA A 18 7.32 8.83 -8.08
CA ALA A 18 6.92 9.80 -7.07
C ALA A 18 5.61 9.39 -6.35
N ASP A 19 4.64 8.83 -7.07
CA ASP A 19 3.39 8.36 -6.46
C ASP A 19 3.61 7.21 -5.47
N ILE A 20 4.59 6.32 -5.73
CA ILE A 20 5.00 5.30 -4.74
C ILE A 20 5.59 5.95 -3.49
N ALA A 21 6.46 6.94 -3.64
CA ALA A 21 7.05 7.64 -2.50
C ALA A 21 5.99 8.33 -1.63
N VAL A 22 4.96 8.92 -2.26
CA VAL A 22 3.79 9.48 -1.55
C VAL A 22 3.04 8.40 -0.77
N ALA A 23 2.72 7.28 -1.42
CA ALA A 23 2.00 6.17 -0.79
C ALA A 23 2.76 5.57 0.40
N VAL A 24 4.07 5.34 0.26
CA VAL A 24 4.94 4.83 1.34
C VAL A 24 5.00 5.79 2.53
N SER A 25 4.90 7.09 2.28
CA SER A 25 4.85 8.12 3.33
C SER A 25 3.48 8.22 4.04
N GLY A 26 2.50 7.39 3.65
CA GLY A 26 1.13 7.41 4.16
C GLY A 26 0.24 8.47 3.52
N GLY A 27 0.70 9.12 2.45
CA GLY A 27 -0.11 10.03 1.64
C GLY A 27 -0.96 9.29 0.61
N GLU A 28 -1.97 9.96 0.08
CA GLU A 28 -2.77 9.44 -1.03
C GLU A 28 -2.26 10.05 -2.35
N PRO A 29 -1.70 9.24 -3.27
CA PRO A 29 -1.29 9.74 -4.58
C PRO A 29 -2.53 10.16 -5.39
N VAL A 30 -2.33 11.13 -6.29
CA VAL A 30 -3.40 11.58 -7.19
C VAL A 30 -3.82 10.40 -8.08
N PRO A 31 -5.13 10.18 -8.32
CA PRO A 31 -5.59 9.14 -9.23
C PRO A 31 -4.91 9.21 -10.59
N TRP A 32 -4.26 8.13 -10.99
CA TRP A 32 -3.58 8.06 -12.28
C TRP A 32 -4.60 7.95 -13.41
N ASN A 33 -4.57 8.93 -14.33
CA ASN A 33 -5.20 8.82 -15.64
C ASN A 33 -4.13 8.56 -16.72
N PRO A 34 -4.16 7.43 -17.44
CA PRO A 34 -3.15 7.11 -18.43
C PRO A 34 -3.17 8.12 -19.60
N PRO A 35 -2.02 8.67 -20.01
CA PRO A 35 -1.96 9.58 -21.15
C PRO A 35 -2.26 8.81 -22.44
N ALA A 36 -3.22 9.30 -23.22
CA ALA A 36 -3.71 8.63 -24.43
C ALA A 36 -2.70 8.66 -25.60
N GLU A 37 -1.71 9.56 -25.56
CA GLU A 37 -0.86 9.88 -26.71
C GLU A 37 0.57 9.34 -26.61
N ALA A 38 0.95 8.70 -25.49
CA ALA A 38 2.33 8.29 -25.22
C ALA A 38 2.90 7.24 -26.19
N GLY A 39 2.05 6.60 -27.01
CA GLY A 39 2.48 5.55 -27.94
C GLY A 39 3.11 4.34 -27.22
N PRO A 40 3.88 3.50 -27.91
CA PRO A 40 4.52 2.33 -27.29
C PRO A 40 5.72 2.73 -26.41
N LEU A 41 5.91 2.01 -25.31
CA LEU A 41 7.07 2.18 -24.41
C LEU A 41 8.40 1.92 -25.16
N PRO A 42 9.35 2.87 -25.15
CA PRO A 42 10.68 2.67 -25.71
C PRO A 42 11.44 1.51 -25.06
N GLN A 43 12.15 0.71 -25.86
CA GLN A 43 12.85 -0.50 -25.39
C GLN A 43 13.86 -0.20 -24.27
N ALA A 44 14.53 0.96 -24.32
CA ALA A 44 15.50 1.38 -23.30
C ALA A 44 14.88 1.60 -21.90
N LEU A 45 13.56 1.82 -21.82
CA LEU A 45 12.84 2.07 -20.56
C LEU A 45 12.15 0.82 -20.00
N VAL A 46 12.18 -0.31 -20.72
CA VAL A 46 11.49 -1.54 -20.33
C VAL A 46 11.95 -2.04 -18.96
N ASP A 47 13.26 -2.08 -18.72
CA ASP A 47 13.78 -2.59 -17.45
C ASP A 47 13.42 -1.66 -16.28
N ARG A 48 13.32 -0.35 -16.54
CA ARG A 48 12.84 0.62 -15.54
C ARG A 48 11.37 0.40 -15.22
N ALA A 49 10.53 0.30 -16.24
CA ALA A 49 9.10 0.04 -16.08
C ALA A 49 8.83 -1.28 -15.33
N ARG A 50 9.62 -2.33 -15.60
CA ARG A 50 9.54 -3.61 -14.87
C ARG A 50 9.87 -3.47 -13.39
N ARG A 51 11.00 -2.85 -13.06
CA ARG A 51 11.37 -2.60 -11.66
C ARG A 51 10.31 -1.80 -10.91
N LEU A 52 9.71 -0.82 -11.60
CA LEU A 52 8.64 -0.01 -11.04
C LEU A 52 7.39 -0.84 -10.75
N LEU A 53 6.97 -1.67 -11.71
CA LEU A 53 5.84 -2.58 -11.54
C LEU A 53 6.07 -3.55 -10.38
N ASP A 54 7.27 -4.13 -10.28
CA ASP A 54 7.62 -5.04 -9.18
C ASP A 54 7.52 -4.34 -7.81
N ALA A 55 8.01 -3.09 -7.71
CA ALA A 55 7.90 -2.30 -6.48
C ALA A 55 6.44 -1.97 -6.10
N GLN A 56 5.59 -1.69 -7.10
CA GLN A 56 4.15 -1.46 -6.88
C GLN A 56 3.46 -2.73 -6.38
N LEU A 57 3.73 -3.88 -7.02
CA LEU A 57 3.14 -5.16 -6.64
C LEU A 57 3.57 -5.59 -5.24
N GLU A 58 4.83 -5.41 -4.89
CA GLU A 58 5.31 -5.73 -3.54
C GLU A 58 4.65 -4.83 -2.48
N SER A 59 4.47 -3.54 -2.79
CA SER A 59 3.76 -2.61 -1.91
C SER A 59 2.31 -3.02 -1.69
N VAL A 60 1.58 -3.43 -2.74
CA VAL A 60 0.22 -3.97 -2.63
C VAL A 60 0.19 -5.24 -1.76
N ASN A 61 1.16 -6.13 -1.95
CA ASN A 61 1.27 -7.37 -1.16
C ASN A 61 1.48 -7.09 0.33
N ILE A 62 2.41 -6.20 0.67
CA ILE A 62 2.70 -5.80 2.05
C ILE A 62 1.46 -5.16 2.69
N LEU A 63 0.82 -4.21 2.02
CA LEU A 63 -0.39 -3.55 2.52
C LEU A 63 -1.54 -4.55 2.72
N GLY A 64 -1.68 -5.51 1.80
CA GLY A 64 -2.66 -6.60 1.91
C GLY A 64 -2.44 -7.46 3.16
N LYS A 65 -1.18 -7.83 3.45
CA LYS A 65 -0.80 -8.58 4.66
C LYS A 65 -1.13 -7.80 5.93
N ILE A 66 -0.68 -6.55 6.02
CA ILE A 66 -0.93 -5.68 7.19
C ILE A 66 -2.44 -5.54 7.45
N ARG A 67 -3.24 -5.34 6.39
CA ARG A 67 -4.69 -5.27 6.49
C ARG A 67 -5.29 -6.56 7.05
N ASN A 68 -4.87 -7.72 6.54
CA ASN A 68 -5.40 -9.01 6.97
C ASN A 68 -5.03 -9.30 8.43
N ASP A 69 -3.80 -8.99 8.85
CA ASP A 69 -3.36 -9.15 10.23
C ASP A 69 -4.18 -8.26 11.18
N ALA A 70 -4.42 -7.00 10.79
CA ALA A 70 -5.27 -6.09 11.56
C ALA A 70 -6.71 -6.61 11.71
N LEU A 71 -7.29 -7.17 10.64
CA LEU A 71 -8.62 -7.78 10.70
C LEU A 71 -8.65 -9.01 11.61
N ALA A 72 -7.63 -9.86 11.56
CA ALA A 72 -7.52 -11.02 12.45
C ALA A 72 -7.43 -10.60 13.93
N HIS A 73 -6.69 -9.54 14.24
CA HIS A 73 -6.63 -8.98 15.60
C HIS A 73 -7.97 -8.43 16.06
N LEU A 74 -8.71 -7.72 15.20
CA LEU A 74 -10.03 -7.20 15.52
C LEU A 74 -11.06 -8.32 15.73
N ASP A 75 -11.00 -9.38 14.92
CA ASP A 75 -11.84 -10.56 15.09
C ASP A 75 -11.58 -11.23 16.44
N ALA A 76 -10.32 -11.47 16.79
CA ALA A 76 -9.94 -12.03 18.08
C ALA A 76 -10.49 -11.20 19.26
N LEU A 77 -10.41 -9.86 19.21
CA LEU A 77 -11.00 -9.00 20.23
C LEU A 77 -12.53 -9.09 20.29
N SER A 78 -13.19 -9.25 19.15
CA SER A 78 -14.65 -9.38 19.08
C SER A 78 -15.17 -10.70 19.68
N THR A 79 -14.35 -11.75 19.69
CA THR A 79 -14.69 -13.04 20.31
C THR A 79 -14.60 -13.05 21.83
N VAL A 80 -13.98 -12.03 22.44
CA VAL A 80 -13.96 -11.87 23.90
C VAL A 80 -15.35 -11.42 24.33
N PRO A 81 -16.11 -12.23 25.10
CA PRO A 81 -17.40 -11.80 25.62
C PRO A 81 -17.19 -10.52 26.41
N GLY A 82 -17.84 -9.44 25.98
CA GLY A 82 -17.83 -8.17 26.71
C GLY A 82 -18.18 -8.47 28.16
N SER A 83 -17.28 -8.11 29.06
CA SER A 83 -17.35 -8.39 30.50
C SER A 83 -18.57 -7.71 31.11
N ARG A 84 -19.76 -8.26 30.86
CA ARG A 84 -21.04 -7.82 31.43
C ARG A 84 -21.29 -8.46 32.80
N ASP A 85 -20.34 -9.24 33.30
CA ASP A 85 -20.30 -9.76 34.68
C ASP A 85 -19.00 -9.39 35.42
N ALA A 86 -18.27 -8.36 34.98
CA ALA A 86 -17.16 -7.76 35.75
C ALA A 86 -17.63 -6.74 36.79
N SER A 87 -18.84 -6.87 37.34
CA SER A 87 -19.31 -6.01 38.44
C SER A 87 -18.66 -6.31 39.78
N ARG A 88 -17.64 -7.20 39.84
CA ARG A 88 -16.82 -7.34 41.04
C ARG A 88 -15.37 -7.69 40.71
N PRO A 89 -14.41 -6.77 40.88
CA PRO A 89 -13.00 -7.12 40.93
C PRO A 89 -12.79 -8.06 42.12
N LEU A 90 -12.32 -9.28 41.88
CA LEU A 90 -11.88 -10.20 42.92
C LEU A 90 -10.39 -9.97 43.17
N ILE A 91 -10.05 -9.42 44.34
CA ILE A 91 -8.67 -9.36 44.81
C ILE A 91 -8.34 -10.73 45.40
N LEU A 92 -7.45 -11.48 44.73
CA LEU A 92 -6.83 -12.68 45.26
C LEU A 92 -5.61 -12.27 46.08
N ASP A 93 -5.74 -12.26 47.40
CA ASP A 93 -4.60 -12.19 48.32
C ASP A 93 -4.03 -13.60 48.47
N VAL A 94 -2.83 -13.81 47.95
CA VAL A 94 -2.08 -15.06 48.12
C VAL A 94 -1.21 -14.94 49.37
N GLN A 95 -1.78 -15.33 50.51
CA GLN A 95 -1.03 -15.61 51.72
C GLN A 95 -0.81 -17.13 51.83
N GLY A 96 0.45 -17.55 51.72
CA GLY A 96 0.92 -18.92 51.93
C GLY A 96 2.40 -18.93 52.25
#